data_AF-A0A1A7BG06-F1
#
_entry.id   AF-A0A1A7BG06-F1
#
_cell.length_a   1.000
_cell.length_b   1.000
_cell.length_c   1.000
_cell.angle_alpha   90.00
_cell.angle_beta   90.00
_cell.angle_gamma   90.00
#
_symmetry.space_group_name_H-M   'P 1'
#
loop_
_entity.id
_entity.type
_entity.pdbx_description
1 polymer ?
#
loop_
_entity_poly.entity_id
_entity_poly.type
_entity_poly.pdbx_seq_one_letter_code
_entity_poly.pdbx_strand_id
1 'polypeptide(L)'
;MLEGERVLAARIIWPGELTAGTRCTGKLATKLKGTRRGVAMLDDGTEALVDHLPPAATEGQTLDLLITRAPMTERGRFKRAQARIAGAEARAAPAPFPSGRKVHRFPAGLWEDVWHSASSASLDFPGGEILVSVTPAMTLIDVDGTGDGREIALAAVSAIVQALRWFDLGGNVGIDFPTLGAKADRRAVDDALDAALAGWPHERTAMNGFGFVQLVARLEGPSMLHRFATARLGMAARMALRRAEIAAEGTGRVLLLSVHPALKAKLEEVWLDELARRTGREIRIETDPGLAIEAAHAQLVDA
;
A
#
# COMPACT_ATOMS: atom_id res chain seq x y z
N MET A 1 -6.37 8.95 4.99
CA MET A 1 -7.67 9.34 5.57
C MET A 1 -7.42 9.74 7.01
N LEU A 2 -7.86 10.94 7.40
CA LEU A 2 -7.65 11.48 8.73
C LEU A 2 -9.00 11.73 9.41
N GLU A 3 -9.03 11.58 10.73
CA GLU A 3 -10.10 12.06 11.60
C GLU A 3 -9.44 12.85 12.73
N GLY A 4 -9.61 14.18 12.71
CA GLY A 4 -8.81 15.08 13.55
C GLY A 4 -7.32 14.91 13.29
N GLU A 5 -6.57 14.57 14.35
CA GLU A 5 -5.13 14.32 14.32
C GLU A 5 -4.76 12.83 14.18
N ARG A 6 -5.76 11.95 13.98
CA ARG A 6 -5.52 10.51 13.87
C ARG A 6 -5.52 10.06 12.41
N VAL A 7 -4.52 9.26 12.05
CA VAL A 7 -4.50 8.54 10.77
C VAL A 7 -5.35 7.28 10.86
N LEU A 8 -6.43 7.23 10.09
CA LEU A 8 -7.34 6.07 10.06
C LEU A 8 -6.92 5.00 9.04
N ALA A 9 -6.41 5.44 7.89
CA ALA A 9 -5.97 4.57 6.79
C ALA A 9 -5.10 5.36 5.83
N ALA A 10 -4.26 4.67 5.08
CA ALA A 10 -3.45 5.27 4.03
C ALA A 10 -3.47 4.40 2.77
N ARG A 11 -3.35 5.06 1.62
CA ARG A 11 -3.28 4.45 0.30
C ARG A 11 -2.41 5.33 -0.58
N ILE A 12 -1.55 4.72 -1.39
CA ILE A 12 -0.71 5.40 -2.37
C ILE A 12 -1.07 4.88 -3.75
N ILE A 13 -1.24 5.81 -4.68
CA ILE A 13 -1.43 5.56 -6.10
C ILE A 13 -0.48 6.50 -6.82
N TRP A 14 0.39 5.95 -7.66
CA TRP A 14 1.28 6.78 -8.46
C TRP A 14 0.54 7.33 -9.69
N PRO A 15 0.91 8.53 -10.17
CA PRO A 15 0.31 9.08 -11.38
C PRO A 15 0.37 8.09 -12.55
N GLY A 16 -0.76 7.89 -13.23
CA GLY A 16 -0.87 6.98 -14.37
C GLY A 16 -1.09 5.52 -14.02
N GLU A 17 -1.14 5.12 -12.74
CA GLU A 17 -1.41 3.73 -12.39
C GLU A 17 -2.88 3.33 -12.63
N LEU A 18 -3.06 2.11 -13.12
CA LEU A 18 -4.36 1.46 -13.22
C LEU A 18 -4.83 1.06 -11.82
N THR A 19 -6.10 1.34 -11.50
CA THR A 19 -6.68 1.09 -10.17
C THR A 19 -7.87 0.15 -10.25
N ALA A 20 -8.13 -0.62 -9.19
CA ALA A 20 -9.41 -1.31 -9.07
C ALA A 20 -10.57 -0.29 -9.16
N GLY A 21 -11.62 -0.66 -9.88
CA GLY A 21 -12.76 0.18 -10.15
C GLY A 21 -12.70 0.96 -11.46
N THR A 22 -11.54 1.04 -12.11
CA THR A 22 -11.41 1.63 -13.44
C THR A 22 -12.21 0.83 -14.46
N ARG A 23 -13.10 1.53 -15.18
CA ARG A 23 -13.77 0.98 -16.36
C ARG A 23 -12.96 1.35 -17.60
N CYS A 24 -12.63 0.35 -18.41
CA CYS A 24 -11.77 0.52 -19.58
C CYS A 24 -12.17 -0.49 -20.66
N THR A 25 -11.75 -0.22 -21.89
CA THR A 25 -11.88 -1.16 -23.00
C THR A 25 -10.62 -2.00 -23.14
N GLY A 26 -10.78 -3.22 -23.64
CA GLY A 26 -9.65 -4.09 -23.97
C GLY A 26 -10.02 -5.21 -24.93
N LYS A 27 -9.08 -5.60 -25.78
CA LYS A 27 -9.27 -6.66 -26.76
C LYS A 27 -8.93 -8.02 -26.15
N LEU A 28 -9.85 -8.98 -26.17
CA LEU A 28 -9.61 -10.34 -25.69
C LEU A 28 -8.57 -11.03 -26.58
N ALA A 29 -7.32 -11.12 -26.13
CA ALA A 29 -6.22 -11.67 -26.91
C ALA A 29 -6.21 -13.21 -26.88
N THR A 30 -6.50 -13.82 -25.74
CA THR A 30 -6.46 -15.28 -25.59
C THR A 30 -7.48 -15.79 -24.59
N LYS A 31 -8.15 -16.89 -24.89
CA LYS A 31 -8.97 -17.65 -23.94
C LYS A 31 -8.15 -18.78 -23.33
N LEU A 32 -8.23 -18.93 -22.02
CA LEU A 32 -7.58 -20.03 -21.31
C LEU A 32 -8.44 -21.29 -21.44
N LYS A 33 -7.97 -22.24 -22.25
CA LYS A 33 -8.68 -23.50 -22.58
C LYS A 33 -9.20 -24.20 -21.31
N GLY A 34 -10.43 -24.70 -21.39
CA GLY A 34 -11.09 -25.41 -20.27
C GLY A 34 -11.52 -24.52 -19.11
N THR A 35 -11.42 -23.18 -19.23
CA THR A 35 -11.83 -22.25 -18.16
C THR A 35 -12.68 -21.10 -18.69
N ARG A 36 -13.38 -20.41 -17.80
CA ARG A 36 -14.08 -19.14 -18.10
C ARG A 36 -13.16 -17.93 -17.93
N ARG A 37 -11.89 -18.05 -18.31
CA ARG A 37 -10.88 -17.00 -18.15
C ARG A 37 -10.16 -16.72 -19.46
N GLY A 38 -9.61 -15.52 -19.58
CA GLY A 38 -8.82 -15.11 -20.73
C GLY A 38 -7.91 -13.93 -20.39
N VAL A 39 -7.06 -13.55 -21.34
CA VAL A 39 -6.19 -12.38 -21.23
C VAL A 39 -6.67 -11.35 -22.23
N ALA A 40 -6.98 -10.15 -21.74
CA ALA A 40 -7.29 -8.99 -22.56
C ALA A 40 -6.10 -8.01 -22.58
N MET A 41 -5.87 -7.42 -23.74
CA MET A 41 -4.95 -6.30 -23.92
C MET A 41 -5.74 -5.00 -23.79
N LEU A 42 -5.43 -4.18 -22.79
CA LEU A 42 -6.04 -2.86 -22.60
C LEU A 42 -5.47 -1.85 -23.61
N ASP A 43 -6.15 -0.72 -23.78
CA ASP A 43 -5.76 0.32 -24.75
C ASP A 43 -4.38 0.96 -24.45
N ASP A 44 -3.95 0.92 -23.18
CA ASP A 44 -2.64 1.40 -22.73
C ASP A 44 -1.51 0.34 -22.88
N GLY A 45 -1.83 -0.84 -23.42
CA GLY A 45 -0.89 -1.96 -23.57
C GLY A 45 -0.75 -2.84 -22.32
N THR A 46 -1.50 -2.58 -21.25
CA THR A 46 -1.51 -3.43 -20.05
C THR A 46 -2.27 -4.74 -20.32
N GLU A 47 -1.73 -5.87 -19.86
CA GLU A 47 -2.46 -7.13 -19.86
C GLU A 47 -3.33 -7.30 -18.62
N ALA A 48 -4.60 -7.64 -18.83
CA ALA A 48 -5.56 -7.98 -17.79
C ALA A 48 -6.04 -9.43 -17.90
N LEU A 49 -5.98 -10.18 -16.80
CA LEU A 49 -6.64 -11.47 -16.68
C LEU A 49 -8.13 -11.24 -16.43
N VAL A 50 -8.95 -11.63 -17.40
CA VAL A 50 -10.42 -11.53 -17.31
C VAL A 50 -10.97 -12.84 -16.78
N ASP A 51 -11.75 -12.79 -15.70
CA ASP A 51 -12.50 -13.93 -15.18
C ASP A 51 -13.99 -13.90 -15.59
N HIS A 52 -14.71 -15.00 -15.31
CA HIS A 52 -16.13 -15.18 -15.60
C HIS A 52 -16.58 -14.89 -17.05
N LEU A 53 -15.69 -15.02 -18.03
CA LEU A 53 -16.02 -14.81 -19.45
C LEU A 53 -17.27 -15.62 -19.85
N PRO A 54 -18.22 -15.02 -20.58
CA PRO A 54 -19.35 -15.74 -21.13
C PRO A 54 -18.85 -16.72 -22.20
N PRO A 55 -19.52 -17.87 -22.39
CA PRO A 55 -19.11 -18.84 -23.42
C PRO A 55 -19.00 -18.23 -24.83
N ALA A 56 -19.88 -17.27 -25.13
CA ALA A 56 -19.96 -16.57 -26.41
C ALA A 56 -18.83 -15.56 -26.66
N ALA A 57 -17.99 -15.23 -25.66
CA ALA A 57 -16.87 -14.32 -25.86
C ALA A 57 -15.83 -14.95 -26.82
N THR A 58 -15.39 -14.19 -27.81
CA THR A 58 -14.44 -14.64 -28.86
C THR A 58 -13.10 -13.92 -28.76
N GLU A 59 -12.02 -14.63 -29.10
CA GLU A 59 -10.72 -13.97 -29.24
C GLU A 59 -10.79 -12.91 -30.35
N GLY A 60 -10.13 -11.78 -30.12
CA GLY A 60 -10.21 -10.59 -30.95
C GLY A 60 -11.37 -9.64 -30.63
N GLN A 61 -12.34 -10.05 -29.80
CA GLN A 61 -13.46 -9.20 -29.39
C GLN A 61 -12.99 -8.07 -28.47
N THR A 62 -13.46 -6.84 -28.71
CA THR A 62 -13.34 -5.74 -27.75
C THR A 62 -14.36 -5.93 -26.63
N LEU A 63 -13.88 -5.94 -25.39
CA LEU A 63 -14.67 -6.07 -24.18
C LEU A 63 -14.66 -4.74 -23.43
N ASP A 64 -15.80 -4.41 -22.85
CA ASP A 64 -15.91 -3.39 -21.82
C ASP A 64 -15.61 -4.05 -20.47
N LEU A 65 -14.58 -3.56 -19.77
CA LEU A 65 -13.97 -4.20 -18.63
C LEU A 65 -14.01 -3.30 -17.40
N LEU A 66 -14.20 -3.92 -16.24
CA LEU A 66 -14.01 -3.30 -14.93
C LEU A 66 -12.81 -3.95 -14.25
N ILE A 67 -11.80 -3.17 -13.91
CA ILE A 67 -10.62 -3.64 -13.17
C ILE A 67 -11.04 -3.98 -11.75
N THR A 68 -10.73 -5.19 -11.29
CA THR A 68 -11.01 -5.65 -9.93
C THR A 68 -9.77 -5.66 -9.05
N ARG A 69 -8.58 -5.77 -9.66
CA ARG A 69 -7.27 -5.64 -9.02
C ARG A 69 -6.28 -5.01 -9.99
N ALA A 70 -5.57 -3.98 -9.54
CA ALA A 70 -4.45 -3.39 -10.26
C ALA A 70 -3.32 -4.41 -10.54
N PRO A 71 -2.48 -4.18 -11.56
CA PRO A 71 -1.26 -4.96 -11.72
C PRO A 71 -0.36 -4.75 -10.51
N MET A 72 0.40 -5.78 -10.15
CA MET A 72 1.33 -5.70 -9.03
C MET A 72 2.59 -6.51 -9.30
N THR A 73 3.72 -5.96 -8.88
CA THR A 73 5.01 -6.64 -8.88
C THR A 73 5.27 -7.18 -7.50
N GLU A 74 5.74 -8.42 -7.45
CA GLU A 74 6.21 -9.11 -6.26
C GLU A 74 7.61 -9.65 -6.51
N ARG A 75 8.27 -10.14 -5.47
CA ARG A 75 9.59 -10.76 -5.61
C ARG A 75 9.54 -11.92 -6.61
N GLY A 76 10.18 -11.72 -7.77
CA GLY A 76 10.29 -12.72 -8.83
C GLY A 76 9.01 -12.99 -9.63
N ARG A 77 7.94 -12.21 -9.43
CA ARG A 77 6.66 -12.44 -10.12
C ARG A 77 5.94 -11.14 -10.43
N PHE A 78 5.44 -11.03 -11.66
CA PHE A 78 4.46 -10.01 -12.03
C PHE A 78 3.05 -10.61 -12.04
N LYS A 79 2.14 -9.99 -11.30
CA LYS A 79 0.72 -10.30 -11.30
C LYS A 79 0.02 -9.28 -12.21
N ARG A 80 -0.46 -9.76 -13.35
CA ARG A 80 -1.33 -8.99 -14.27
C ARG A 80 -2.49 -8.32 -13.54
N ALA A 81 -3.03 -7.26 -14.12
CA ALA A 81 -4.31 -6.73 -13.67
C ALA A 81 -5.37 -7.84 -13.71
N GLN A 82 -6.38 -7.76 -12.85
CA GLN A 82 -7.58 -8.59 -12.95
C GLN A 82 -8.76 -7.73 -13.35
N ALA A 83 -9.61 -8.28 -14.21
CA ALA A 83 -10.77 -7.57 -14.71
C ALA A 83 -11.98 -8.51 -14.86
N ARG A 84 -13.16 -7.92 -14.97
CA ARG A 84 -14.42 -8.57 -15.35
C ARG A 84 -15.04 -7.82 -16.50
N ILE A 85 -15.88 -8.49 -17.29
CA ILE A 85 -16.77 -7.76 -18.21
C ILE A 85 -17.68 -6.87 -17.38
N ALA A 86 -17.71 -5.58 -17.71
CA ALA A 86 -18.61 -4.63 -17.09
C ALA A 86 -20.06 -5.01 -17.44
N GLY A 87 -20.90 -5.21 -16.43
CA GLY A 87 -22.34 -5.34 -16.65
C GLY A 87 -22.94 -4.02 -17.16
N ALA A 88 -24.12 -4.07 -17.78
CA ALA A 88 -24.82 -2.88 -18.27
C ALA A 88 -25.05 -1.84 -17.15
N GLU A 89 -25.25 -2.31 -15.91
CA GLU A 89 -25.40 -1.48 -14.70
C GLU A 89 -24.11 -1.31 -13.88
N ALA A 90 -22.99 -1.89 -14.33
CA ALA A 90 -21.71 -1.76 -13.63
C ALA A 90 -21.22 -0.33 -13.76
N ARG A 91 -21.60 0.51 -12.79
CA ARG A 91 -21.08 1.85 -12.64
C ARG A 91 -19.57 1.74 -12.42
N ALA A 92 -18.79 2.64 -13.04
CA ALA A 92 -17.40 2.81 -12.65
C ALA A 92 -17.36 2.95 -11.11
N ALA A 93 -16.47 2.23 -10.45
CA ALA A 93 -16.43 2.26 -9.00
C ALA A 93 -16.14 3.70 -8.54
N PRO A 94 -16.50 4.07 -7.30
CA PRO A 94 -16.08 5.35 -6.74
C PRO A 94 -14.57 5.54 -6.91
N ALA A 95 -14.16 6.81 -7.02
CA ALA A 95 -12.76 7.19 -7.16
C ALA A 95 -11.87 6.39 -6.18
N PRO A 96 -10.63 6.09 -6.55
CA PRO A 96 -9.81 5.16 -5.77
C PRO A 96 -9.42 5.69 -4.38
N PHE A 97 -9.81 6.93 -4.06
CA PHE A 97 -9.80 7.52 -2.73
C PHE A 97 -11.23 7.85 -2.27
N PRO A 98 -11.54 7.68 -0.97
CA PRO A 98 -12.83 8.09 -0.43
C PRO A 98 -13.06 9.60 -0.58
N SER A 99 -14.33 10.01 -0.56
CA SER A 99 -14.70 11.43 -0.58
C SER A 99 -14.14 12.15 0.66
N GLY A 100 -13.58 13.35 0.48
CA GLY A 100 -13.03 14.14 1.56
C GLY A 100 -12.38 15.44 1.08
N ARG A 101 -11.97 16.28 2.03
CA ARG A 101 -11.25 17.53 1.73
C ARG A 101 -9.87 17.18 1.17
N LYS A 102 -9.64 17.52 -0.09
CA LYS A 102 -8.30 17.48 -0.69
C LYS A 102 -7.48 18.61 -0.10
N VAL A 103 -6.32 18.27 0.45
CA VAL A 103 -5.36 19.21 1.00
C VAL A 103 -4.06 19.09 0.22
N HIS A 104 -3.32 20.19 0.11
CA HIS A 104 -1.98 20.15 -0.46
C HIS A 104 -1.03 19.33 0.43
N ARG A 105 -1.22 19.44 1.76
CA ARG A 105 -0.51 18.62 2.73
C ARG A 105 -1.28 18.23 3.97
N PHE A 106 -0.90 17.09 4.52
CA PHE A 106 -1.31 16.66 5.86
C PHE A 106 -0.51 17.42 6.91
N PRO A 107 -1.03 17.57 8.14
CA PRO A 107 -0.24 18.00 9.28
C PRO A 107 1.06 17.19 9.40
N ALA A 108 2.14 17.84 9.81
CA ALA A 108 3.45 17.22 9.96
C ALA A 108 3.39 16.05 10.95
N GLY A 109 4.13 14.98 10.68
CA GLY A 109 4.19 13.77 11.49
C GLY A 109 3.19 12.71 11.02
N LEU A 110 1.96 13.11 10.64
CA LEU A 110 0.91 12.13 10.35
C LEU A 110 1.23 11.24 9.14
N TRP A 111 1.74 11.82 8.05
CA TRP A 111 2.13 11.02 6.88
C TRP A 111 3.49 10.35 7.06
N GLU A 112 4.40 11.07 7.71
CA GLU A 112 5.77 10.65 7.96
C GLU A 112 5.80 9.39 8.83
N ASP A 113 4.96 9.29 9.86
CA ASP A 113 4.85 8.14 10.75
C ASP A 113 4.38 6.90 9.98
N VAL A 114 3.30 7.02 9.21
CA VAL A 114 2.79 5.92 8.36
C VAL A 114 3.86 5.43 7.41
N TRP A 115 4.55 6.36 6.75
CA TRP A 115 5.58 6.03 5.78
C TRP A 115 6.79 5.39 6.45
N HIS A 116 7.18 5.85 7.64
CA HIS A 116 8.28 5.27 8.41
C HIS A 116 7.95 3.83 8.81
N SER A 117 6.79 3.59 9.43
CA SER A 117 6.30 2.26 9.78
C SER A 117 6.19 1.33 8.56
N ALA A 118 5.75 1.85 7.41
CA ALA A 118 5.70 1.06 6.18
C ALA A 118 7.09 0.76 5.59
N SER A 119 8.06 1.65 5.83
CA SER A 119 9.44 1.49 5.34
C SER A 119 10.22 0.46 6.16
N SER A 120 10.01 0.42 7.47
CA SER A 120 10.49 -0.64 8.37
C SER A 120 9.65 -1.91 8.29
N ALA A 121 8.42 -1.80 7.77
CA ALA A 121 7.39 -2.82 7.80
C ALA A 121 7.09 -3.30 9.22
N SER A 122 7.09 -2.38 10.18
CA SER A 122 6.85 -2.67 11.60
C SER A 122 5.94 -1.63 12.25
N LEU A 123 5.25 -2.04 13.32
CA LEU A 123 4.46 -1.18 14.17
C LEU A 123 4.58 -1.62 15.63
N ASP A 124 4.91 -0.68 16.50
CA ASP A 124 4.98 -0.92 17.94
C ASP A 124 3.58 -1.02 18.57
N PHE A 125 3.49 -1.78 19.65
CA PHE A 125 2.36 -1.74 20.59
C PHE A 125 2.89 -1.82 22.03
N PRO A 126 2.07 -1.53 23.06
CA PRO A 126 2.53 -1.62 24.44
C PRO A 126 3.08 -3.01 24.77
N GLY A 127 4.40 -3.11 25.00
CA GLY A 127 5.09 -4.33 25.38
C GLY A 127 5.62 -5.19 24.21
N GLY A 128 5.50 -4.74 22.96
CA GLY A 128 5.97 -5.50 21.81
C GLY A 128 5.91 -4.75 20.48
N GLU A 129 6.14 -5.48 19.39
CA GLU A 129 6.07 -4.98 18.02
C GLU A 129 5.45 -6.04 17.10
N ILE A 130 4.87 -5.58 15.99
CA ILE A 130 4.55 -6.47 14.88
C ILE A 130 5.52 -6.24 13.72
N LEU A 131 5.92 -7.32 13.06
CA LEU A 131 6.69 -7.29 11.83
C LEU A 131 5.84 -7.81 10.67
N VAL A 132 5.82 -7.08 9.56
CA VAL A 132 4.98 -7.38 8.41
C VAL A 132 5.82 -7.73 7.20
N SER A 133 5.66 -8.94 6.68
CA SER A 133 6.41 -9.46 5.54
C SER A 133 5.50 -9.79 4.37
N VAL A 134 5.72 -9.16 3.22
CA VAL A 134 5.01 -9.52 1.98
C VAL A 134 5.72 -10.67 1.26
N THR A 135 4.99 -11.74 0.98
CA THR A 135 5.48 -12.88 0.18
C THR A 135 4.59 -13.07 -1.05
N PRO A 136 5.05 -13.82 -2.09
CA PRO A 136 4.22 -14.06 -3.27
C PRO A 136 2.88 -14.77 -3.00
N ALA A 137 2.81 -15.55 -1.91
CA ALA A 137 1.64 -16.34 -1.54
C ALA A 137 0.68 -15.59 -0.61
N MET A 138 1.22 -14.93 0.41
CA MET A 138 0.47 -14.20 1.43
C MET A 138 1.32 -13.14 2.13
N THR A 139 0.69 -12.21 2.82
CA THR A 139 1.37 -11.34 3.79
C THR A 139 1.41 -12.05 5.14
N LEU A 140 2.54 -12.01 5.83
CA LEU A 140 2.68 -12.54 7.19
C LEU A 140 2.86 -11.37 8.17
N ILE A 141 2.19 -11.45 9.31
CA ILE A 141 2.35 -10.56 10.44
C ILE A 141 2.85 -11.41 11.60
N ASP A 142 4.07 -11.14 12.04
CA ASP A 142 4.68 -11.75 13.21
C ASP A 142 4.41 -10.86 14.43
N VAL A 143 4.13 -11.46 15.58
CA VAL A 143 3.80 -10.74 16.82
C VAL A 143 4.82 -11.10 17.88
N ASP A 144 5.70 -10.13 18.17
CA ASP A 144 6.76 -10.27 19.15
C ASP A 144 6.51 -9.36 20.35
N GLY A 145 6.93 -9.80 21.54
CA GLY A 145 6.79 -9.00 22.75
C GLY A 145 7.44 -9.66 23.96
N THR A 146 7.43 -8.94 25.08
CA THR A 146 7.99 -9.43 26.35
C THR A 146 6.90 -9.52 27.40
N GLY A 147 6.83 -10.65 28.12
CA GLY A 147 5.83 -10.88 29.17
C GLY A 147 4.88 -12.04 28.88
N ASP A 148 3.65 -11.93 29.36
CA ASP A 148 2.62 -12.96 29.20
C ASP A 148 2.09 -13.00 27.76
N GLY A 149 2.03 -14.21 27.18
CA GLY A 149 1.65 -14.39 25.77
C GLY A 149 0.23 -13.93 25.45
N ARG A 150 -0.72 -14.07 26.38
CA ARG A 150 -2.11 -13.62 26.17
C ARG A 150 -2.15 -12.10 26.19
N GLU A 151 -1.46 -11.46 27.11
CA GLU A 151 -1.39 -9.99 27.19
C GLU A 151 -0.77 -9.41 25.92
N ILE A 152 0.35 -9.99 25.44
CA ILE A 152 0.99 -9.62 24.18
C ILE A 152 0.02 -9.77 23.00
N ALA A 153 -0.64 -10.93 22.89
CA ALA A 153 -1.55 -11.20 21.77
C ALA A 153 -2.74 -10.22 21.74
N LEU A 154 -3.29 -9.87 22.91
CA LEU A 154 -4.38 -8.89 23.00
C LEU A 154 -3.90 -7.47 22.68
N ALA A 155 -2.72 -7.07 23.15
CA ALA A 155 -2.14 -5.76 22.89
C ALA A 155 -1.81 -5.56 21.39
N ALA A 156 -1.36 -6.63 20.71
CA ALA A 156 -1.01 -6.59 19.30
C ALA A 156 -2.21 -6.32 18.36
N VAL A 157 -3.44 -6.63 18.78
CA VAL A 157 -4.65 -6.48 17.94
C VAL A 157 -4.78 -5.08 17.37
N SER A 158 -4.50 -4.03 18.15
CA SER A 158 -4.59 -2.65 17.65
C SER A 158 -3.54 -2.36 16.58
N ALA A 159 -2.30 -2.81 16.77
CA ALA A 159 -1.22 -2.62 15.79
C ALA A 159 -1.50 -3.39 14.50
N ILE A 160 -2.04 -4.61 14.59
CA ILE A 160 -2.44 -5.43 13.43
C ILE A 160 -3.49 -4.70 12.60
N VAL A 161 -4.57 -4.23 13.25
CA VAL A 161 -5.67 -3.52 12.57
C VAL A 161 -5.17 -2.21 11.96
N GLN A 162 -4.26 -1.53 12.66
CA GLN A 162 -3.60 -0.33 12.16
C GLN A 162 -2.74 -0.65 10.93
N ALA A 163 -1.91 -1.70 10.95
CA ALA A 163 -1.10 -2.14 9.82
C ALA A 163 -1.95 -2.45 8.58
N LEU A 164 -3.04 -3.19 8.75
CA LEU A 164 -3.97 -3.53 7.66
C LEU A 164 -4.47 -2.26 6.95
N ARG A 165 -4.80 -1.21 7.72
CA ARG A 165 -5.36 0.05 7.20
C ARG A 165 -4.29 1.04 6.72
N TRP A 166 -3.16 1.13 7.41
CA TRP A 166 -2.07 2.06 7.10
C TRP A 166 -1.29 1.60 5.87
N PHE A 167 -1.09 0.29 5.73
CA PHE A 167 -0.33 -0.24 4.62
C PHE A 167 -1.20 -0.64 3.42
N ASP A 168 -2.52 -0.49 3.50
CA ASP A 168 -3.50 -0.90 2.48
C ASP A 168 -3.36 -2.40 2.16
N LEU A 169 -3.33 -3.24 3.20
CA LEU A 169 -3.15 -4.69 3.07
C LEU A 169 -4.47 -5.34 2.64
N GLY A 170 -4.34 -6.39 1.82
CA GLY A 170 -5.44 -7.23 1.40
C GLY A 170 -4.91 -8.54 0.83
N GLY A 171 -5.81 -9.38 0.33
CA GLY A 171 -5.49 -10.72 -0.11
C GLY A 171 -5.41 -11.66 1.08
N ASN A 172 -4.55 -12.67 0.97
CA ASN A 172 -4.32 -13.64 2.04
C ASN A 172 -3.29 -13.07 3.02
N VAL A 173 -3.66 -13.00 4.30
CA VAL A 173 -2.84 -12.51 5.40
C VAL A 173 -2.79 -13.58 6.49
N GLY A 174 -1.61 -13.90 6.98
CA GLY A 174 -1.40 -14.77 8.13
C GLY A 174 -0.89 -13.97 9.29
N ILE A 175 -1.44 -14.19 10.47
CA ILE A 175 -1.02 -13.55 11.71
C ILE A 175 -0.52 -14.65 12.62
N ASP A 176 0.75 -14.58 12.99
CA ASP A 176 1.40 -15.50 13.90
C ASP A 176 1.45 -14.87 15.29
N PHE A 177 0.50 -15.24 16.15
CA PHE A 177 0.52 -14.83 17.55
C PHE A 177 1.38 -15.78 18.38
N PRO A 178 1.86 -15.36 19.56
CA PRO A 178 2.41 -16.28 20.55
C PRO A 178 1.48 -17.46 20.78
N THR A 179 2.03 -18.67 20.93
CA THR A 179 1.23 -19.86 21.15
C THR A 179 0.50 -19.78 22.49
N LEU A 180 -0.84 -19.76 22.45
CA LEU A 180 -1.69 -19.74 23.65
C LEU A 180 -2.25 -21.12 23.95
N GLY A 181 -1.90 -21.69 25.11
CA GLY A 181 -2.34 -23.03 25.51
C GLY A 181 -3.83 -23.11 25.82
N ALA A 182 -4.37 -22.13 26.57
CA ALA A 182 -5.77 -22.16 26.99
C ALA A 182 -6.72 -21.73 25.86
N LYS A 183 -7.79 -22.52 25.68
CA LYS A 183 -8.84 -22.22 24.69
C LYS A 183 -9.54 -20.88 24.98
N ALA A 184 -9.68 -20.52 26.25
CA ALA A 184 -10.29 -19.25 26.67
C ALA A 184 -9.45 -18.04 26.20
N ASP A 185 -8.13 -18.16 26.22
CA ASP A 185 -7.23 -17.08 25.82
C ASP A 185 -7.23 -16.89 24.31
N ARG A 186 -7.18 -17.98 23.54
CA ARG A 186 -7.39 -17.94 22.08
C ARG A 186 -8.72 -17.30 21.70
N ARG A 187 -9.78 -17.66 22.43
CA ARG A 187 -11.11 -17.08 22.21
C ARG A 187 -11.16 -15.59 22.52
N ALA A 188 -10.46 -15.13 23.56
CA ALA A 188 -10.38 -13.71 23.87
C ALA A 188 -9.71 -12.90 22.75
N VAL A 189 -8.65 -13.45 22.13
CA VAL A 189 -8.00 -12.81 20.97
C VAL A 189 -8.93 -12.81 19.75
N ASP A 190 -9.64 -13.92 19.49
CA ASP A 190 -10.65 -13.99 18.43
C ASP A 190 -11.73 -12.91 18.60
N ASP A 191 -12.30 -12.78 19.80
CA ASP A 191 -13.34 -11.79 20.10
C ASP A 191 -12.80 -10.35 19.96
N ALA A 192 -11.54 -10.10 20.35
CA ALA A 192 -10.88 -8.81 20.18
C ALA A 192 -10.65 -8.46 18.71
N LEU A 193 -10.21 -9.42 17.89
CA LEU A 193 -10.06 -9.26 16.44
C LEU A 193 -11.41 -8.97 15.77
N ASP A 194 -12.47 -9.72 16.13
CA ASP A 194 -13.82 -9.49 15.59
C ASP A 194 -14.31 -8.07 15.90
N ALA A 195 -14.16 -7.63 17.15
CA ALA A 195 -14.56 -6.29 17.55
C ALA A 195 -13.78 -5.21 16.77
N ALA A 196 -12.46 -5.36 16.65
CA ALA A 196 -11.61 -4.36 16.02
C ALA A 196 -11.75 -4.33 14.48
N LEU A 197 -12.12 -5.46 13.86
CA LEU A 197 -12.29 -5.60 12.42
C LEU A 197 -13.76 -5.51 11.96
N ALA A 198 -14.73 -5.29 12.85
CA ALA A 198 -16.16 -5.28 12.53
C ALA A 198 -16.54 -4.38 11.34
N GLY A 199 -15.85 -3.25 11.17
CA GLY A 199 -16.07 -2.30 10.07
C GLY A 199 -15.14 -2.47 8.86
N TRP A 200 -14.38 -3.57 8.78
CA TRP A 200 -13.42 -3.82 7.72
C TRP A 200 -13.79 -5.11 6.97
N PRO A 201 -14.06 -5.09 5.65
CA PRO A 201 -14.53 -6.28 4.93
C PRO A 201 -13.48 -7.38 4.85
N HIS A 202 -13.73 -8.52 5.49
CA HIS A 202 -12.83 -9.67 5.51
C HIS A 202 -13.54 -10.96 5.89
N GLU A 203 -12.85 -12.07 5.67
CA GLU A 203 -13.11 -13.37 6.28
C GLU A 203 -11.89 -13.75 7.13
N ARG A 204 -12.08 -14.50 8.21
CA ARG A 204 -10.96 -15.01 9.01
C ARG A 204 -11.25 -16.39 9.59
N THR A 205 -10.19 -17.12 9.90
CA THR A 205 -10.25 -18.29 10.76
C THR A 205 -10.22 -17.86 12.23
N ALA A 206 -10.72 -18.74 13.10
CA ALA A 206 -10.37 -18.68 14.52
C ALA A 206 -8.88 -18.97 14.71
N MET A 207 -8.31 -18.52 15.83
CA MET A 207 -6.93 -18.85 16.20
C MET A 207 -6.78 -20.36 16.41
N ASN A 208 -5.84 -20.96 15.68
CA ASN A 208 -5.57 -22.40 15.79
C ASN A 208 -4.72 -22.73 17.04
N GLY A 209 -4.44 -24.02 17.26
CA GLY A 209 -3.66 -24.48 18.41
C GLY A 209 -2.19 -24.03 18.44
N PHE A 210 -1.69 -23.43 17.35
CA PHE A 210 -0.33 -22.94 17.19
C PHE A 210 -0.23 -21.41 17.25
N GLY A 211 -1.34 -20.70 17.48
CA GLY A 211 -1.36 -19.23 17.52
C GLY A 211 -1.64 -18.55 16.18
N PHE A 212 -1.85 -19.31 15.10
CA PHE A 212 -2.03 -18.73 13.78
C PHE A 212 -3.49 -18.38 13.48
N VAL A 213 -3.69 -17.19 12.90
CA VAL A 213 -4.95 -16.72 12.34
C VAL A 213 -4.75 -16.41 10.85
N GLN A 214 -5.59 -16.99 9.99
CA GLN A 214 -5.66 -16.60 8.58
C GLN A 214 -6.76 -15.58 8.40
N LEU A 215 -6.46 -14.50 7.69
CA LEU A 215 -7.39 -13.45 7.30
C LEU A 215 -7.35 -13.29 5.78
N VAL A 216 -8.52 -13.16 5.16
CA VAL A 216 -8.67 -12.94 3.72
C VAL A 216 -9.50 -11.69 3.49
N ALA A 217 -8.93 -10.73 2.78
CA ALA A 217 -9.64 -9.52 2.36
C ALA A 217 -9.45 -9.27 0.88
N ARG A 218 -10.25 -8.37 0.32
CA ARG A 218 -10.14 -8.00 -1.09
C ARG A 218 -8.78 -7.36 -1.35
N LEU A 219 -8.03 -7.91 -2.31
CA LEU A 219 -6.80 -7.30 -2.80
C LEU A 219 -7.11 -6.47 -4.05
N GLU A 220 -7.04 -5.16 -3.93
CA GLU A 220 -7.37 -4.21 -5.01
C GLU A 220 -6.15 -3.74 -5.80
N GLY A 221 -4.95 -3.90 -5.25
CA GLY A 221 -3.72 -3.44 -5.88
C GLY A 221 -2.50 -3.60 -4.98
N PRO A 222 -1.35 -3.03 -5.39
CA PRO A 222 -0.13 -3.10 -4.60
C PRO A 222 -0.27 -2.27 -3.31
N SER A 223 -0.10 -2.94 -2.18
CA SER A 223 -0.03 -2.31 -0.86
C SER A 223 1.24 -1.45 -0.72
N MET A 224 1.35 -0.64 0.33
CA MET A 224 2.56 0.17 0.57
C MET A 224 3.81 -0.71 0.72
N LEU A 225 3.68 -1.88 1.36
CA LEU A 225 4.79 -2.82 1.53
C LEU A 225 5.23 -3.47 0.22
N HIS A 226 4.31 -3.75 -0.70
CA HIS A 226 4.67 -4.22 -2.05
C HIS A 226 5.51 -3.17 -2.79
N ARG A 227 5.16 -1.88 -2.63
CA ARG A 227 5.91 -0.76 -3.24
C ARG A 227 7.29 -0.60 -2.61
N PHE A 228 7.42 -0.74 -1.29
CA PHE A 228 8.73 -0.74 -0.64
C PHE A 228 9.59 -1.93 -1.08
N ALA A 229 8.99 -3.12 -1.22
CA ALA A 229 9.72 -4.32 -1.63
C ALA A 229 10.26 -4.24 -3.08
N THR A 230 9.55 -3.54 -3.98
CA THR A 230 9.88 -3.55 -5.42
C THR A 230 10.39 -2.22 -5.96
N ALA A 231 10.14 -1.11 -5.26
CA ALA A 231 10.45 0.23 -5.72
C ALA A 231 10.83 1.18 -4.57
N ARG A 232 11.62 0.69 -3.60
CA ARG A 232 12.09 1.44 -2.43
C ARG A 232 12.68 2.80 -2.76
N LEU A 233 13.56 2.89 -3.75
CA LEU A 233 14.13 4.17 -4.20
C LEU A 233 13.05 5.12 -4.75
N GLY A 234 12.05 4.62 -5.47
CA GLY A 234 10.95 5.43 -5.99
C GLY A 234 10.02 5.95 -4.88
N MET A 235 9.83 5.16 -3.81
CA MET A 235 9.12 5.56 -2.60
C MET A 235 9.89 6.65 -1.83
N ALA A 236 11.19 6.44 -1.62
CA ALA A 236 12.06 7.38 -0.93
C ALA A 236 12.22 8.71 -1.71
N ALA A 237 12.29 8.68 -3.04
CA ALA A 237 12.44 9.88 -3.85
C ALA A 237 11.22 10.80 -3.71
N ARG A 238 10.02 10.23 -3.72
CA ARG A 238 8.77 10.96 -3.51
C ARG A 238 8.66 11.51 -2.09
N MET A 239 9.13 10.75 -1.08
CA MET A 239 9.19 11.25 0.29
C MET A 239 10.23 12.38 0.45
N ALA A 240 11.38 12.31 -0.22
CA ALA A 240 12.40 13.36 -0.22
C ALA A 240 11.86 14.69 -0.76
N LEU A 241 11.13 14.66 -1.88
CA LEU A 241 10.44 15.83 -2.41
C LEU A 241 9.42 16.40 -1.41
N ARG A 242 8.70 15.52 -0.70
CA ARG A 242 7.75 15.95 0.32
C ARG A 242 8.42 16.63 1.51
N ARG A 243 9.53 16.08 2.00
CA ARG A 243 10.34 16.70 3.06
C ARG A 243 10.87 18.06 2.62
N ALA A 244 11.24 18.20 1.36
CA ALA A 244 11.66 19.47 0.78
C ALA A 244 10.53 20.51 0.79
N GLU A 245 9.31 20.14 0.39
CA GLU A 245 8.14 21.04 0.50
C GLU A 245 7.87 21.47 1.95
N ILE A 246 8.06 20.57 2.93
CA ILE A 246 7.89 20.89 4.36
C ILE A 246 8.97 21.85 4.85
N ALA A 247 10.24 21.60 4.50
CA ALA A 247 11.37 22.42 4.90
C ALA A 247 11.37 23.83 4.27
N ALA A 248 10.65 24.02 3.17
CA ALA A 248 10.54 25.32 2.50
C ALA A 248 9.76 26.38 3.30
N GLU A 249 9.19 26.01 4.46
CA GLU A 249 8.57 26.92 5.41
C GLU A 249 9.62 27.67 6.23
N GLY A 250 10.06 28.82 5.72
CA GLY A 250 11.03 29.66 6.42
C GLY A 250 11.65 30.75 5.55
N THR A 251 12.78 31.26 6.03
CA THR A 251 13.61 32.26 5.35
C THR A 251 14.80 31.57 4.67
N GLY A 252 15.11 31.96 3.44
CA GLY A 252 16.20 31.41 2.64
C GLY A 252 15.79 31.29 1.18
N ARG A 253 16.72 31.51 0.24
CA ARG A 253 16.40 31.51 -1.20
C ARG A 253 16.59 30.14 -1.84
N VAL A 254 17.48 29.33 -1.29
CA VAL A 254 17.84 28.03 -1.82
C VAL A 254 17.30 26.94 -0.90
N LEU A 255 16.59 25.98 -1.48
CA LEU A 255 16.19 24.74 -0.83
C LEU A 255 17.23 23.67 -1.15
N LEU A 256 18.09 23.37 -0.18
CA LEU A 256 19.09 22.31 -0.28
C LEU A 256 18.45 20.98 0.12
N LEU A 257 18.39 20.04 -0.83
CA LEU A 257 17.94 18.67 -0.61
C LEU A 257 19.15 17.72 -0.71
N SER A 258 19.59 17.21 0.44
CA SER A 258 20.69 16.26 0.56
C SER A 258 20.15 14.82 0.53
N VAL A 259 20.64 14.02 -0.40
CA VAL A 259 20.15 12.66 -0.68
C VAL A 259 21.26 11.66 -0.91
N HIS A 260 20.99 10.36 -0.73
CA HIS A 260 21.91 9.34 -1.20
C HIS A 260 22.06 9.37 -2.74
N PRO A 261 23.24 9.12 -3.34
CA PRO A 261 23.45 9.16 -4.80
C PRO A 261 22.46 8.32 -5.61
N ALA A 262 22.13 7.11 -5.13
CA ALA A 262 21.15 6.23 -5.78
C ALA A 262 19.72 6.83 -5.79
N LEU A 263 19.42 7.71 -4.83
CA LEU A 263 18.14 8.41 -4.77
C LEU A 263 18.09 9.59 -5.75
N LYS A 264 19.19 10.34 -5.88
CA LYS A 264 19.32 11.42 -6.88
C LYS A 264 19.00 10.91 -8.29
N ALA A 265 19.47 9.70 -8.64
CA ALA A 265 19.19 9.09 -9.95
C ALA A 265 17.69 8.78 -10.20
N LYS A 266 16.82 8.88 -9.19
CA LYS A 266 15.37 8.72 -9.30
C LYS A 266 14.60 10.05 -9.24
N LEU A 267 15.27 11.18 -9.03
CA LEU A 267 14.64 12.49 -9.07
C LEU A 267 14.57 12.96 -10.53
N GLU A 268 13.36 13.11 -11.05
CA GLU A 268 13.12 13.62 -12.40
C GLU A 268 13.15 15.15 -12.42
N GLU A 269 13.69 15.73 -13.49
CA GLU A 269 13.79 17.19 -13.67
C GLU A 269 12.42 17.88 -13.54
N VAL A 270 11.40 17.31 -14.17
CA VAL A 270 10.02 17.81 -14.08
C VAL A 270 9.46 17.83 -12.64
N TRP A 271 9.93 16.93 -11.76
CA TRP A 271 9.53 16.96 -10.34
C TRP A 271 10.25 18.06 -9.57
N LEU A 272 11.52 18.31 -9.90
CA LEU A 272 12.31 19.38 -9.30
C LEU A 272 11.81 20.76 -9.74
N ASP A 273 11.42 20.91 -11.00
CA ASP A 273 10.79 22.12 -11.53
C ASP A 273 9.46 22.40 -10.83
N GLU A 274 8.63 21.37 -10.65
CA GLU A 274 7.37 21.50 -9.93
C GLU A 274 7.60 21.83 -8.44
N LEU A 275 8.62 21.26 -7.81
CA LEU A 275 9.03 21.61 -6.44
C LEU A 275 9.48 23.07 -6.35
N ALA A 276 10.33 23.54 -7.29
CA ALA A 276 10.77 24.93 -7.38
C ALA A 276 9.58 25.88 -7.51
N ARG A 277 8.65 25.56 -8.42
CA ARG A 277 7.43 26.35 -8.67
C ARG A 277 6.53 26.42 -7.44
N ARG A 278 6.36 25.33 -6.71
CA ARG A 278 5.50 25.27 -5.51
C ARG A 278 6.09 26.00 -4.31
N THR A 279 7.41 25.89 -4.13
CA THR A 279 8.11 26.46 -2.97
C THR A 279 8.59 27.88 -3.21
N GLY A 280 8.71 28.31 -4.47
CA GLY A 280 9.30 29.59 -4.85
C GLY A 280 10.80 29.67 -4.56
N ARG A 281 11.49 28.53 -4.48
CA ARG A 281 12.91 28.43 -4.13
C ARG A 281 13.74 27.91 -5.29
N GLU A 282 15.02 28.31 -5.32
CA GLU A 282 16.03 27.59 -6.12
C GLU A 282 16.25 26.21 -5.47
N ILE A 283 16.21 25.14 -6.27
CA ILE A 283 16.40 23.77 -5.77
C ILE A 283 17.85 23.36 -5.99
N ARG A 284 18.56 23.05 -4.90
CA ARG A 284 19.92 22.50 -4.96
C ARG A 284 19.90 21.07 -4.44
N ILE A 285 20.46 20.15 -5.21
CA ILE A 285 20.61 18.75 -4.81
C ILE A 285 22.06 18.46 -4.46
N GLU A 286 22.29 18.00 -3.24
CA GLU A 286 23.58 17.48 -2.80
C GLU A 286 23.50 15.97 -2.56
N THR A 287 24.60 15.27 -2.83
CA THR A 287 24.66 13.82 -2.61
C THR A 287 25.60 13.46 -1.49
N ASP A 288 25.13 12.64 -0.57
CA ASP A 288 25.92 12.06 0.52
C ASP A 288 25.79 10.52 0.50
N PRO A 289 26.85 9.77 0.14
CA PRO A 289 26.85 8.30 0.19
C PRO A 289 26.69 7.72 1.60
N GLY A 290 26.96 8.49 2.66
CA GLY A 290 26.76 8.07 4.05
C GLY A 290 25.30 8.14 4.50
N LEU A 291 24.44 8.80 3.73
CA LEU A 291 23.02 8.96 4.06
C LEU A 291 22.23 7.68 3.70
N ALA A 292 21.41 7.18 4.63
CA ALA A 292 20.47 6.11 4.32
C ALA A 292 19.47 6.56 3.22
N ILE A 293 18.98 5.61 2.41
CA ILE A 293 18.05 5.89 1.30
C ILE A 293 16.81 6.66 1.76
N GLU A 294 16.32 6.33 2.96
CA GLU A 294 15.11 6.87 3.57
C GLU A 294 15.36 8.16 4.36
N ALA A 295 16.63 8.58 4.51
CA ALA A 295 17.05 9.66 5.39
C ALA A 295 17.30 10.98 4.67
N ALA A 296 16.77 11.15 3.45
CA ALA A 296 16.82 12.43 2.72
C ALA A 296 16.45 13.62 3.62
N HIS A 297 17.29 14.64 3.62
CA HIS A 297 17.14 15.82 4.47
C HIS A 297 17.05 17.08 3.61
N ALA A 298 16.20 18.01 4.02
CA ALA A 298 16.01 19.27 3.33
C ALA A 298 16.09 20.44 4.30
N GLN A 299 16.72 21.52 3.86
CA GLN A 299 16.86 22.75 4.62
C GLN A 299 16.89 23.97 3.70
N LEU A 300 16.47 25.11 4.24
CA LEU A 300 16.68 26.40 3.59
C LEU A 300 18.07 26.92 3.94
N VAL A 301 18.78 27.40 2.92
CA VAL A 301 20.08 28.07 3.08
C VAL A 301 20.04 29.43 2.39
N ASP A 302 20.86 30.35 2.89
CA ASP A 302 21.16 31.59 2.20
C ASP A 302 22.11 31.29 1.02
N ALA A 303 21.95 32.03 -0.07
CA ALA A 303 22.61 31.79 -1.34
C ALA A 303 24.14 31.93 -1.27
#